data_AF-Q12NE3-F1
#
_entry.id   AF-Q12NE3-F1
#
_cell.length_a   1.000
_cell.length_b   1.000
_cell.length_c   1.000
_cell.angle_alpha   90.00
_cell.angle_beta   90.00
_cell.angle_gamma   90.00
#
_symmetry.space_group_name_H-M   'P 1'
#
loop_
_entity.id
_entity.type
_entity.pdbx_description
1 polymer ?
#
loop_
_entity_poly.entity_id
_entity_poly.type
_entity_poly.pdbx_seq_one_letter_code
_entity_poly.pdbx_strand_id
1 'polypeptide(L)'
;MIEEQQNNPLHGLKLETMITELVDCYGWKILYAALKLECLNLNPSIESCQKFLKKTEWAREKVENFYLYRFKRMPKANAEQYELKPRERGFAAGIQPRKPMVLTFESIAKMQQQAHAEFEAARAAKPKFNQSRGADSRNSNSRSSGSGNRKNSGFDNGTSESRARDRYDSGRDDFERDPSKPKPSTDPNNPWGK
;
A
#
# COMPACT_ATOMS: atom_id res chain seq x y z
N MET A 1 10.31 -23.64 -19.11
CA MET A 1 9.28 -22.81 -18.41
C MET A 1 8.45 -23.55 -17.35
N ILE A 2 8.50 -24.89 -17.23
CA ILE A 2 7.96 -25.61 -16.05
C ILE A 2 9.10 -26.18 -15.18
N GLU A 3 10.19 -26.66 -15.79
CA GLU A 3 11.37 -27.18 -15.08
C GLU A 3 12.00 -26.15 -14.12
N GLU A 4 12.00 -24.86 -14.49
CA GLU A 4 12.49 -23.80 -13.62
C GLU A 4 11.57 -23.55 -12.41
N GLN A 5 10.25 -23.77 -12.57
CA GLN A 5 9.29 -23.68 -11.47
C GLN A 5 9.46 -24.84 -10.48
N GLN A 6 9.85 -26.02 -10.96
CA GLN A 6 10.15 -27.17 -10.09
C GLN A 6 11.30 -26.89 -9.11
N ASN A 7 12.22 -26.01 -9.48
CA ASN A 7 13.35 -25.61 -8.63
C ASN A 7 12.97 -24.60 -7.53
N ASN A 8 11.69 -24.22 -7.41
CA ASN A 8 11.25 -23.31 -6.36
C ASN A 8 11.14 -24.03 -5.00
N PRO A 9 11.85 -23.58 -3.95
CA PRO A 9 11.79 -24.21 -2.63
C PRO A 9 10.40 -24.08 -1.95
N LEU A 10 9.48 -23.30 -2.50
CA LEU A 10 8.08 -23.23 -2.05
C LEU A 10 7.21 -24.33 -2.66
N HIS A 11 7.67 -25.05 -3.70
CA HIS A 11 6.87 -26.07 -4.34
C HIS A 11 6.66 -27.27 -3.40
N GLY A 12 5.40 -27.60 -3.10
CA GLY A 12 5.04 -28.67 -2.17
C GLY A 12 5.17 -28.30 -0.68
N LEU A 13 5.69 -27.11 -0.36
CA LEU A 13 5.82 -26.65 1.02
C LEU A 13 4.46 -26.21 1.58
N LYS A 14 4.04 -26.85 2.66
CA LYS A 14 2.83 -26.47 3.41
C LYS A 14 3.03 -25.13 4.10
N LEU A 15 1.97 -24.33 4.12
CA LEU A 15 1.97 -23.00 4.75
C LEU A 15 2.30 -23.05 6.24
N GLU A 16 1.84 -24.10 6.92
CA GLU A 16 2.10 -24.36 8.34
C GLU A 16 3.57 -24.61 8.62
N THR A 17 4.21 -25.47 7.83
CA THR A 17 5.65 -25.76 7.93
C THR A 17 6.47 -24.49 7.71
N MET A 18 6.12 -23.70 6.70
CA MET A 18 6.79 -22.43 6.42
C MET A 18 6.69 -21.44 7.59
N ILE A 19 5.50 -21.27 8.18
CA ILE A 19 5.32 -20.39 9.35
C ILE A 19 6.14 -20.91 10.53
N THR A 20 6.11 -22.22 10.78
CA THR A 20 6.84 -22.87 11.88
C THR A 20 8.34 -22.60 11.77
N GLU A 21 8.93 -22.86 10.60
CA GLU A 21 10.36 -22.59 10.36
C GLU A 21 10.74 -21.12 10.56
N LEU A 22 9.88 -20.19 10.13
CA LEU A 22 10.10 -18.75 10.31
C LEU A 22 10.06 -18.36 11.79
N VAL A 23 9.08 -18.88 12.53
CA VAL A 23 8.91 -18.60 13.96
C VAL A 23 10.05 -19.20 14.77
N ASP A 24 10.49 -20.42 14.44
CA ASP A 24 11.60 -21.08 15.13
C ASP A 24 12.91 -20.32 14.96
N CYS A 25 13.13 -19.70 13.79
CA CYS A 25 14.37 -18.97 13.53
C CYS A 25 14.36 -17.51 14.00
N TYR A 26 13.22 -16.81 13.94
CA TYR A 26 13.15 -15.37 14.22
C TYR A 26 12.26 -15.00 15.41
N GLY A 27 11.28 -15.83 15.74
CA GLY A 27 10.24 -15.52 16.71
C GLY A 27 9.21 -14.50 16.23
N TRP A 28 8.08 -14.44 16.93
CA TRP A 28 6.92 -13.64 16.55
C TRP A 28 7.19 -12.13 16.47
N LYS A 29 7.88 -11.58 17.48
CA LYS A 29 8.11 -10.12 17.58
C LYS A 29 8.96 -9.58 16.43
N ILE A 30 10.02 -10.31 16.05
CA ILE A 30 10.92 -9.91 14.96
C ILE A 30 10.18 -10.02 13.61
N LEU A 31 9.41 -11.10 13.42
CA LEU A 31 8.60 -11.27 12.22
C LEU A 31 7.54 -10.17 12.09
N TYR A 32 6.88 -9.77 13.18
CA TYR A 32 5.94 -8.65 13.15
C TYR A 32 6.66 -7.33 12.80
N ALA A 33 7.84 -7.06 13.38
CA ALA A 33 8.60 -5.86 13.04
C ALA A 33 9.02 -5.80 11.56
N ALA A 34 9.34 -6.95 10.97
CA ALA A 34 9.74 -7.08 9.57
C ALA A 34 8.55 -7.01 8.59
N LEU A 35 7.47 -7.75 8.87
CA LEU A 35 6.36 -7.94 7.93
C LEU A 35 5.15 -7.03 8.21
N LYS A 36 5.01 -6.55 9.45
CA LYS A 36 3.88 -5.74 9.94
C LYS A 36 2.52 -6.35 9.58
N LEU A 37 2.37 -7.65 9.85
CA LEU A 37 1.11 -8.39 9.65
C LEU A 37 0.42 -8.62 10.99
N GLU A 38 -0.86 -8.28 11.07
CA GLU A 38 -1.62 -8.35 12.32
C GLU A 38 -1.70 -9.76 12.93
N CYS A 39 -1.72 -10.82 12.12
CA CYS A 39 -1.75 -12.20 12.61
C CYS A 39 -0.50 -12.58 13.45
N LEU A 40 0.61 -11.85 13.30
CA LEU A 40 1.85 -12.08 14.04
C LEU A 40 1.89 -11.30 15.37
N ASN A 41 0.95 -10.38 15.59
CA ASN A 41 0.89 -9.54 16.78
C ASN A 41 -0.32 -9.89 17.66
N LEU A 42 -1.50 -10.05 17.06
CA LEU A 42 -2.74 -10.31 17.76
C LEU A 42 -2.95 -11.82 17.96
N ASN A 43 -2.66 -12.32 19.17
CA ASN A 43 -2.73 -13.75 19.53
C ASN A 43 -1.96 -14.65 18.54
N PRO A 44 -0.63 -14.49 18.47
CA PRO A 44 0.18 -15.22 17.51
C PRO A 44 0.11 -16.73 17.79
N SER A 45 -0.47 -17.47 16.85
CA SER A 45 -0.43 -18.93 16.82
C SER A 45 -0.26 -19.42 15.38
N ILE A 46 0.33 -20.60 15.21
CA ILE A 46 0.58 -21.17 13.89
C ILE A 46 -0.75 -21.37 13.14
N GLU A 47 -1.77 -21.87 13.82
CA GLU A 47 -3.09 -22.07 13.23
C GLU A 47 -3.81 -20.76 12.87
N SER A 48 -3.76 -19.75 13.73
CA SER A 48 -4.41 -18.45 13.46
C SER A 48 -3.76 -17.78 12.26
N CYS A 49 -2.42 -17.81 12.19
CA CYS A 49 -1.65 -17.33 11.05
C CYS A 49 -1.98 -18.10 9.77
N GLN A 50 -2.02 -19.44 9.82
CA GLN A 50 -2.34 -20.26 8.65
C GLN A 50 -3.75 -19.94 8.13
N LYS A 51 -4.75 -19.82 9.01
CA LYS A 51 -6.13 -19.44 8.65
C LYS A 51 -6.18 -18.03 8.03
N PHE A 52 -5.43 -17.08 8.58
CA PHE A 52 -5.34 -15.72 8.05
C PHE A 52 -4.71 -15.69 6.65
N LEU A 53 -3.53 -16.29 6.48
CA LEU A 53 -2.82 -16.34 5.20
C LEU A 53 -3.58 -17.16 4.14
N LYS A 54 -4.47 -18.07 4.55
CA LYS A 54 -5.41 -18.75 3.63
C LYS A 54 -6.43 -17.77 3.02
N LYS A 55 -6.93 -16.80 3.80
CA LYS A 55 -7.94 -15.82 3.38
C LYS A 55 -7.33 -14.59 2.69
N THR A 56 -6.11 -14.22 3.08
CA THR A 56 -5.47 -12.97 2.65
C THR A 56 -4.29 -13.28 1.73
N GLU A 57 -4.55 -13.32 0.42
CA GLU A 57 -3.57 -13.75 -0.58
C GLU A 57 -2.33 -12.86 -0.64
N TRP A 58 -2.48 -11.53 -0.70
CA TRP A 58 -1.34 -10.60 -0.69
C TRP A 58 -0.43 -10.78 0.54
N ALA A 59 -1.00 -11.14 1.69
CA ALA A 59 -0.23 -11.37 2.91
C ALA A 59 0.55 -12.68 2.80
N ARG A 60 -0.04 -13.71 2.19
CA ARG A 60 0.65 -14.98 1.90
C ARG A 60 1.85 -14.74 0.98
N GLU A 61 1.64 -14.02 -0.12
CA GLU A 61 2.71 -13.69 -1.07
C GLU A 61 3.84 -12.89 -0.39
N LYS A 62 3.49 -11.97 0.52
CA LYS A 62 4.46 -11.21 1.31
C LYS A 62 5.32 -12.12 2.20
N VAL A 63 4.71 -13.09 2.89
CA VAL A 63 5.43 -14.06 3.73
C VAL A 63 6.29 -14.99 2.87
N GLU A 64 5.79 -15.44 1.73
CA GLU A 64 6.51 -16.32 0.80
C GLU A 64 7.74 -15.62 0.21
N ASN A 65 7.60 -14.36 -0.21
CA ASN A 65 8.73 -13.54 -0.65
C ASN A 65 9.78 -13.37 0.45
N PHE A 66 9.34 -13.14 1.69
CA PHE A 66 10.25 -13.06 2.83
C PHE A 66 10.98 -14.38 3.06
N TYR A 67 10.28 -15.50 2.99
CA TYR A 67 10.86 -16.84 3.11
C TYR A 67 11.91 -17.09 2.03
N LEU A 68 11.63 -16.76 0.77
CA LEU A 68 12.59 -16.95 -0.33
C LEU A 68 13.87 -16.11 -0.14
N TYR A 69 13.74 -14.81 0.10
CA TYR A 69 14.91 -13.91 0.05
C TYR A 69 15.65 -13.76 1.37
N ARG A 70 14.95 -13.87 2.52
CA ARG A 70 15.57 -13.68 3.84
C ARG A 70 15.89 -15.00 4.51
N PHE A 71 15.00 -15.98 4.39
CA PHE A 71 15.21 -17.28 5.03
C PHE A 71 16.03 -18.23 4.14
N LYS A 72 15.64 -18.45 2.89
CA LYS A 72 16.39 -19.32 1.95
C LYS A 72 17.50 -18.59 1.17
N ARG A 73 17.54 -17.26 1.25
CA ARG A 73 18.53 -16.37 0.59
C ARG A 73 18.65 -16.62 -0.92
N MET A 74 17.53 -16.85 -1.58
CA MET A 74 17.47 -17.03 -3.02
C MET A 74 17.76 -15.72 -3.77
N PRO A 75 18.20 -15.78 -5.05
CA PRO A 75 18.36 -14.60 -5.89
C PRO A 75 17.04 -13.84 -6.06
N LYS A 76 17.13 -12.50 -6.09
CA LYS A 76 15.97 -11.63 -6.31
C LYS A 76 15.38 -11.80 -7.71
N ALA A 77 14.13 -11.37 -7.88
CA ALA A 77 13.48 -11.34 -9.20
C ALA A 77 14.02 -10.26 -10.10
N ASN A 78 14.01 -10.57 -11.38
CA ASN A 78 13.95 -9.57 -12.43
C ASN A 78 12.54 -8.95 -12.43
N ALA A 79 12.39 -7.75 -13.01
CA ALA A 79 11.12 -7.02 -12.98
C ALA A 79 9.92 -7.85 -13.47
N GLU A 80 10.06 -8.53 -14.61
CA GLU A 80 9.02 -9.40 -15.19
C GLU A 80 8.62 -10.55 -14.24
N GLN A 81 9.59 -11.10 -13.51
CA GLN A 81 9.33 -12.19 -12.58
C GLN A 81 8.65 -11.72 -11.29
N TYR A 82 8.69 -10.43 -10.95
CA TYR A 82 7.96 -9.88 -9.80
C TYR A 82 6.45 -9.72 -10.08
N GLU A 83 6.05 -9.73 -11.36
CA GLU A 83 4.63 -9.72 -11.72
C GLU A 83 3.96 -11.07 -11.46
N LEU A 84 4.76 -12.15 -11.48
CA LEU A 84 4.30 -13.50 -11.14
C LEU A 84 4.26 -13.72 -9.63
N LYS A 85 3.37 -14.62 -9.19
CA LYS A 85 3.28 -14.98 -7.78
C LYS A 85 4.55 -15.69 -7.31
N PRO A 86 4.91 -15.59 -6.02
CA PRO A 86 6.14 -16.19 -5.50
C PRO A 86 6.26 -17.70 -5.73
N ARG A 87 5.14 -18.43 -5.77
CA ARG A 87 5.08 -19.87 -6.06
C ARG A 87 5.18 -20.22 -7.54
N GLU A 88 4.74 -19.32 -8.42
CA GLU A 88 4.77 -19.50 -9.88
C GLU A 88 6.14 -19.14 -10.46
N ARG A 89 6.98 -18.52 -9.64
CA ARG A 89 8.30 -18.09 -10.04
C ARG A 89 9.27 -19.27 -10.06
N GLY A 90 10.05 -19.36 -11.14
CA GLY A 90 11.12 -20.34 -11.27
C GLY A 90 12.50 -19.81 -10.85
N PHE A 91 13.40 -20.73 -10.52
CA PHE A 91 14.82 -20.47 -10.31
C PHE A 91 15.68 -21.34 -11.24
N ALA A 92 16.85 -20.82 -11.63
CA ALA A 92 17.81 -21.56 -12.44
C ALA A 92 18.27 -22.83 -11.70
N ALA A 93 18.52 -23.89 -12.45
CA ALA A 93 18.99 -25.17 -11.91
C ALA A 93 20.33 -25.02 -11.18
N GLY A 94 20.49 -25.73 -10.06
CA GLY A 94 21.73 -25.77 -9.27
C GLY A 94 21.87 -24.71 -8.16
N ILE A 95 20.91 -23.79 -8.03
CA ILE A 95 20.90 -22.83 -6.92
C ILE A 95 20.30 -23.48 -5.67
N GLN A 96 21.13 -23.67 -4.64
CA GLN A 96 20.71 -24.27 -3.38
C GLN A 96 20.37 -23.20 -2.34
N PRO A 97 19.31 -23.41 -1.53
CA PRO A 97 19.02 -22.54 -0.40
C PRO A 97 20.18 -22.42 0.58
N ARG A 98 20.40 -21.21 1.11
CA ARG A 98 21.44 -20.95 2.11
C ARG A 98 20.83 -20.83 3.51
N LYS A 99 21.71 -20.73 4.52
CA LYS A 99 21.30 -20.50 5.91
C LYS A 99 20.50 -19.19 6.06
N PRO A 100 19.50 -19.14 6.96
CA PRO A 100 18.70 -17.95 7.23
C PRO A 100 19.54 -16.72 7.58
N MET A 101 19.10 -15.56 7.10
CA MET A 101 19.70 -14.27 7.44
C MET A 101 19.26 -13.86 8.85
N VAL A 102 20.19 -13.71 9.78
CA VAL A 102 19.87 -13.22 11.14
C VAL A 102 19.24 -11.82 11.05
N LEU A 103 18.03 -11.68 11.59
CA LEU A 103 17.28 -10.43 11.66
C LEU A 103 17.22 -9.96 13.12
N THR A 104 17.75 -8.77 13.39
CA THR A 104 17.64 -8.09 14.69
C THR A 104 16.71 -6.88 14.57
N PHE A 105 16.08 -6.45 15.67
CA PHE A 105 15.22 -5.25 15.67
C PHE A 105 15.95 -4.01 15.15
N GLU A 106 17.21 -3.82 15.55
CA GLU A 106 18.04 -2.72 15.09
C GLU A 106 18.29 -2.77 13.58
N SER A 107 18.57 -3.96 13.04
CA SER A 107 18.79 -4.13 11.60
C SER A 107 17.52 -3.82 10.79
N ILE A 108 16.35 -4.17 11.32
CA ILE A 108 15.06 -3.90 10.68
C ILE A 108 14.76 -2.39 10.74
N ALA A 109 14.96 -1.75 11.89
CA ALA A 109 14.76 -0.32 12.06
C ALA A 109 15.68 0.50 11.14
N LYS A 110 16.97 0.11 11.06
CA LYS A 110 17.94 0.73 10.15
C LYS A 110 17.51 0.59 8.69
N MET A 111 17.03 -0.58 8.28
CA MET A 111 16.52 -0.80 6.92
C MET A 111 15.33 0.10 6.60
N GLN A 112 14.40 0.27 7.55
CA GLN A 112 13.25 1.16 7.40
C GLN A 112 13.66 2.64 7.33
N GLN A 113 14.61 3.06 8.17
CA GLN A 113 15.17 4.42 8.15
C GLN A 113 15.88 4.74 6.83
N GLN A 114 16.70 3.80 6.33
CA GLN A 114 17.38 3.95 5.05
C GLN A 114 16.39 4.07 3.89
N ALA A 115 15.38 3.18 3.84
CA ALA A 115 14.35 3.24 2.81
C ALA A 115 13.55 4.55 2.84
N HIS A 116 13.21 5.05 4.04
CA HIS A 116 12.52 6.34 4.20
C HIS A 116 13.41 7.51 3.75
N ALA A 117 14.68 7.54 4.15
CA ALA A 117 15.62 8.58 3.77
C ALA A 117 15.84 8.62 2.24
N GLU A 118 15.95 7.45 1.61
CA GLU A 118 16.09 7.34 0.15
C GLU A 118 14.82 7.81 -0.57
N PHE A 119 13.64 7.46 -0.07
CA PHE A 119 12.37 7.97 -0.58
C PHE A 119 12.26 9.50 -0.48
N GLU A 120 12.60 10.07 0.68
CA GLU A 120 12.58 11.52 0.90
C GLU A 120 13.60 12.24 0.00
N ALA A 121 14.80 11.70 -0.15
CA ALA A 121 15.80 12.23 -1.08
C ALA A 121 15.32 12.18 -2.54
N ALA A 122 14.74 11.05 -2.97
CA ALA A 122 14.18 10.89 -4.31
C ALA A 122 12.99 11.84 -4.56
N ARG A 123 12.15 12.08 -3.55
CA ARG A 123 11.06 13.06 -3.62
C ARG A 123 11.59 14.49 -3.75
N ALA A 124 12.61 14.85 -2.98
CA ALA A 124 13.23 16.17 -3.01
C ALA A 124 13.96 16.45 -4.34
N ALA A 125 14.51 15.42 -4.98
CA ALA A 125 15.23 15.54 -6.26
C ALA A 125 14.31 15.72 -7.49
N LYS A 126 12.99 15.52 -7.38
CA LYS A 126 12.07 15.72 -8.50
C LYS A 126 12.00 17.22 -8.86
N PRO A 127 12.23 17.61 -10.13
CA PRO A 127 12.19 19.01 -10.53
C PRO A 127 10.80 19.58 -10.27
N LYS A 128 10.72 20.66 -9.48
CA LYS A 128 9.47 21.42 -9.31
C LYS A 128 9.08 21.96 -10.67
N PHE A 129 7.94 21.50 -11.21
CA PHE A 129 7.40 22.03 -12.46
C PHE A 129 7.15 23.53 -12.29
N ASN A 130 7.95 24.36 -12.98
CA ASN A 130 7.85 25.80 -12.93
C ASN A 130 6.61 26.23 -13.72
N GLN A 131 5.55 26.64 -13.03
CA GLN A 131 4.30 27.13 -13.64
C GLN A 131 4.46 28.51 -14.33
N SER A 132 5.64 28.85 -14.84
CA SER A 132 5.93 30.13 -15.46
C SER A 132 6.09 30.02 -16.98
N ARG A 133 5.06 29.58 -17.71
CA ARG A 133 4.93 29.83 -19.16
C ARG A 133 3.46 29.98 -19.53
N GLY A 134 3.05 31.23 -19.82
CA GLY A 134 1.73 31.53 -20.37
C GLY A 134 1.14 32.90 -20.01
N ALA A 135 1.96 33.93 -19.79
CA ALA A 135 1.47 35.31 -19.83
C ALA A 135 1.71 35.87 -21.24
N ASP A 136 0.98 35.33 -22.23
CA ASP A 136 0.97 35.90 -23.57
C ASP A 136 0.18 37.22 -23.56
N SER A 137 0.94 38.30 -23.59
CA SER A 137 0.59 39.64 -24.04
C SER A 137 -0.55 39.64 -25.08
N ARG A 138 -1.74 40.10 -24.68
CA ARG A 138 -2.77 40.60 -25.62
C ARG A 138 -2.99 42.08 -25.36
N ASN A 139 -2.17 42.84 -26.06
CA ASN A 139 -2.48 44.05 -26.83
C ASN A 139 -3.78 44.80 -26.45
N SER A 140 -3.58 46.02 -25.96
CA SER A 140 -4.59 47.05 -25.79
C SER A 140 -5.21 47.50 -27.13
N ASN A 141 -6.50 47.27 -27.34
CA ASN A 141 -7.34 48.27 -28.03
C ASN A 141 -8.86 48.10 -27.78
N SER A 142 -9.41 49.06 -27.05
CA SER A 142 -10.71 49.73 -27.20
C SER A 142 -12.03 48.95 -27.40
N ARG A 143 -13.00 49.37 -26.57
CA ARG A 143 -14.47 49.54 -26.77
C ARG A 143 -15.38 48.54 -26.04
N SER A 144 -16.04 49.08 -25.00
CA SER A 144 -17.50 49.02 -24.71
C SER A 144 -18.16 47.63 -24.77
N SER A 145 -18.83 47.06 -23.77
CA SER A 145 -19.58 47.58 -22.63
C SER A 145 -20.14 46.37 -21.86
N GLY A 146 -20.31 46.48 -20.54
CA GLY A 146 -21.42 45.83 -19.83
C GLY A 146 -21.25 44.39 -19.34
N SER A 147 -20.74 44.27 -18.10
CA SER A 147 -21.27 43.45 -16.99
C SER A 147 -21.58 41.95 -17.19
N GLY A 148 -20.81 41.11 -16.48
CA GLY A 148 -21.42 40.10 -15.61
C GLY A 148 -21.08 38.62 -15.85
N ASN A 149 -20.32 38.07 -14.90
CA ASN A 149 -20.47 36.73 -14.32
C ASN A 149 -19.84 35.52 -15.07
N ARG A 150 -18.79 34.93 -14.48
CA ARG A 150 -18.89 33.67 -13.70
C ARG A 150 -17.51 33.22 -13.18
N LYS A 151 -17.53 32.85 -11.90
CA LYS A 151 -16.41 32.37 -11.08
C LYS A 151 -16.01 30.95 -11.50
N ASN A 152 -14.71 30.66 -11.62
CA ASN A 152 -14.18 29.30 -11.55
C ASN A 152 -13.07 29.27 -10.50
N SER A 153 -13.37 28.70 -9.35
CA SER A 153 -12.47 28.50 -8.22
C SER A 153 -11.63 27.25 -8.44
N GLY A 154 -10.32 27.43 -8.60
CA GLY A 154 -9.34 26.35 -8.45
C GLY A 154 -9.24 25.95 -6.98
N PHE A 155 -9.38 24.65 -6.72
CA PHE A 155 -9.14 24.04 -5.41
C PHE A 155 -7.65 23.72 -5.28
N ASP A 156 -6.94 24.63 -4.61
CA ASP A 156 -5.58 24.47 -4.13
C ASP A 156 -5.64 23.68 -2.82
N ASN A 157 -5.00 22.50 -2.76
CA ASN A 157 -4.92 21.73 -1.52
C ASN A 157 -3.46 21.65 -1.05
N GLY A 158 -3.01 22.78 -0.52
CA GLY A 158 -1.81 22.93 0.27
C GLY A 158 -2.06 22.58 1.74
N THR A 159 -1.28 21.62 2.21
CA THR A 159 -1.03 21.25 3.60
C THR A 159 -0.61 22.47 4.43
N SER A 160 -1.26 22.73 5.57
CA SER A 160 -0.57 23.27 6.75
C SER A 160 -1.37 23.06 8.04
N GLU A 161 -0.60 22.81 9.07
CA GLU A 161 -0.98 22.43 10.42
C GLU A 161 -1.13 23.66 11.32
N SER A 162 -2.15 23.62 12.19
CA SER A 162 -2.26 24.29 13.51
C SER A 162 -2.58 25.80 13.63
N ARG A 163 -3.70 26.07 14.36
CA ARG A 163 -3.97 27.06 15.44
C ARG A 163 -5.41 27.59 15.31
N ALA A 164 -6.37 27.08 16.08
CA ALA A 164 -6.75 27.47 17.45
C ALA A 164 -7.73 28.67 17.52
N ARG A 165 -8.93 28.39 18.08
CA ARG A 165 -9.96 29.29 18.68
C ARG A 165 -10.81 30.05 17.63
N ASP A 166 -12.12 30.24 17.77
CA ASP A 166 -12.99 30.49 18.92
C ASP A 166 -14.46 30.10 18.65
N ARG A 167 -15.13 29.63 19.71
CA ARG A 167 -16.50 29.93 20.19
C ARG A 167 -17.76 29.86 19.29
N TYR A 168 -18.77 29.20 19.89
CA TYR A 168 -20.21 29.52 19.99
C TYR A 168 -20.94 29.99 18.72
N ASP A 169 -22.09 29.46 18.34
CA ASP A 169 -23.32 29.63 19.12
C ASP A 169 -24.48 28.91 18.41
N SER A 170 -25.50 28.60 19.19
CA SER A 170 -26.76 27.93 18.89
C SER A 170 -27.50 28.31 17.60
N GLY A 171 -28.17 27.32 16.98
CA GLY A 171 -29.18 27.55 15.95
C GLY A 171 -29.84 26.25 15.49
N ARG A 172 -30.87 25.79 16.22
CA ARG A 172 -31.92 24.91 15.71
C ARG A 172 -32.57 25.60 14.52
N ASP A 173 -32.72 24.93 13.37
CA ASP A 173 -33.82 25.19 12.44
C ASP A 173 -34.11 23.92 11.61
N ASP A 174 -35.24 23.32 11.96
CA ASP A 174 -36.27 22.68 11.16
C ASP A 174 -35.93 21.88 9.88
N PHE A 175 -36.14 20.57 10.03
CA PHE A 175 -36.27 19.57 8.97
C PHE A 175 -37.59 19.78 8.20
N GLU A 176 -37.60 20.68 7.22
CA GLU A 176 -38.63 20.68 6.18
C GLU A 176 -38.31 19.61 5.11
N ARG A 177 -39.13 18.56 5.10
CA ARG A 177 -39.02 17.42 4.19
C ARG A 177 -39.70 17.77 2.85
N ASP A 178 -38.90 18.16 1.85
CA ASP A 178 -39.35 18.40 0.48
C ASP A 178 -40.09 17.17 -0.10
N PRO A 179 -41.39 17.26 -0.44
CA PRO A 179 -42.20 16.16 -0.96
C PRO A 179 -41.91 15.78 -2.43
N SER A 180 -40.89 16.37 -3.06
CA SER A 180 -40.61 16.20 -4.50
C SER A 180 -39.49 15.19 -4.83
N LYS A 181 -38.89 14.52 -3.83
CA LYS A 181 -37.84 13.52 -4.08
C LYS A 181 -38.41 12.09 -4.24
N PRO A 182 -38.04 11.35 -5.30
CA PRO A 182 -38.49 9.97 -5.48
C PRO A 182 -37.91 9.04 -4.40
N LYS A 183 -38.70 8.03 -4.02
CA LYS A 183 -38.35 7.00 -3.02
C LYS A 183 -37.21 6.11 -3.56
N PRO A 184 -36.25 5.66 -2.74
CA PRO A 184 -35.23 4.72 -3.19
C PRO A 184 -35.87 3.38 -3.60
N SER A 185 -35.45 2.85 -4.75
CA SER A 185 -35.98 1.64 -5.38
C SER A 185 -35.75 0.40 -4.49
N THR A 186 -36.78 -0.43 -4.35
CA THR A 186 -36.72 -1.71 -3.62
C THR A 186 -36.71 -2.85 -4.63
N ASP A 187 -35.62 -2.98 -5.38
CA ASP A 187 -35.41 -4.09 -6.30
C ASP A 187 -34.49 -5.14 -5.64
N PRO A 188 -34.97 -6.37 -5.36
CA PRO A 188 -34.22 -7.39 -4.64
C PRO A 188 -33.08 -8.04 -5.44
N ASN A 189 -32.78 -7.61 -6.68
CA ASN A 189 -31.69 -8.18 -7.48
C ASN A 189 -30.61 -7.18 -7.96
N ASN A 190 -30.43 -6.07 -7.24
CA ASN A 190 -29.34 -5.12 -7.46
C ASN A 190 -28.21 -5.29 -6.43
N PRO A 191 -27.02 -5.80 -6.79
CA PRO A 191 -25.97 -6.10 -5.81
C PRO A 191 -25.21 -4.87 -5.29
N TRP A 192 -25.47 -3.65 -5.77
CA TRP A 192 -24.75 -2.43 -5.36
C TRP A 192 -25.65 -1.17 -5.28
N GLY A 193 -26.87 -1.29 -4.76
CA GLY A 193 -27.80 -0.16 -4.65
C GLY A 193 -27.37 0.94 -3.66
N LYS A 194 -27.12 2.15 -4.20
CA LYS A 194 -27.56 3.42 -3.62
C LYS A 194 -28.40 4.16 -4.65
#